data_AF-A0A1T5EKY5-F1
#
_entry.id   AF-A0A1T5EKY5-F1
#
_cell.length_a   1.000
_cell.length_b   1.000
_cell.length_c   1.000
_cell.angle_alpha   90.00
_cell.angle_beta   90.00
_cell.angle_gamma   90.00
#
_symmetry.space_group_name_H-M   'P 1'
#
loop_
_entity.id
_entity.type
_entity.pdbx_description
1 polymer ?
#
loop_
_entity_poly.entity_id
_entity_poly.type
_entity_poly.pdbx_seq_one_letter_code
_entity_poly.pdbx_strand_id
1 'polypeptide(L)'
;MKIEKNAYISFSRGNNIHMRNNLSIPANQTTDQTTTRTEATCAFCGAPVRTELCPYCGNPTGLNTADAVLDYPELSCKEASLTFWNTLFPMIFAAAFAIFGFMIPFALSNEGFNIQPLGFIFALPSIICFAIILLFVWRYFTVSTFGKEIEGTVYGYMDDTVYYNNIPGQVCKILVNSKHGPRFIMYKLKNVHKPYKVNTKLPLKVYKDRFLIVNKHRYEAWN
;
A
#
# COMPACT_ATOMS: atom_id res chain seq x y z
N MET A 1 31.86 8.12 22.11
CA MET A 1 30.67 7.99 22.97
C MET A 1 29.53 7.45 22.10
N LYS A 2 29.09 6.23 22.40
CA LYS A 2 28.23 5.38 21.58
C LYS A 2 26.77 5.62 21.98
N ILE A 3 25.91 6.01 21.05
CA ILE A 3 24.44 5.94 21.24
C ILE A 3 23.84 5.33 19.97
N GLU A 4 23.97 4.00 19.86
CA GLU A 4 23.13 3.20 18.96
C GLU A 4 21.73 3.10 19.58
N LYS A 5 20.82 4.01 19.19
CA LYS A 5 19.39 3.81 19.43
C LYS A 5 18.84 2.94 18.31
N ASN A 6 18.86 1.63 18.56
CA ASN A 6 18.09 0.66 17.79
C ASN A 6 16.60 1.00 17.88
N ALA A 7 16.05 1.62 16.84
CA ALA A 7 14.60 1.74 16.68
C ALA A 7 14.06 0.40 16.20
N TYR A 8 13.34 -0.29 17.07
CA TYR A 8 12.73 -1.59 16.81
C TYR A 8 11.35 -1.42 16.16
N ILE A 9 11.06 -2.29 15.20
CA ILE A 9 9.72 -2.44 14.63
C ILE A 9 9.03 -3.52 15.45
N SER A 10 8.22 -3.12 16.44
CA SER A 10 7.26 -4.01 17.10
C SER A 10 5.86 -3.68 16.57
N PHE A 11 5.13 -4.70 16.12
CA PHE A 11 3.73 -4.57 15.74
C PHE A 11 2.86 -5.17 16.84
N SER A 12 2.13 -4.30 17.54
CA SER A 12 1.09 -4.65 18.50
C SER A 12 -0.13 -5.19 17.77
N ARG A 13 -0.63 -6.37 18.17
CA ARG A 13 -1.92 -6.91 17.72
C ARG A 13 -3.02 -6.01 18.25
N GLY A 14 -3.68 -5.27 17.36
CA GLY A 14 -4.89 -4.51 17.70
C GLY A 14 -6.04 -5.46 18.02
N ASN A 15 -6.49 -5.41 19.27
CA ASN A 15 -7.75 -5.99 19.74
C ASN A 15 -8.92 -5.45 18.91
N ASN A 16 -9.72 -6.36 18.33
CA ASN A 16 -11.07 -6.03 17.88
C ASN A 16 -12.09 -6.57 18.88
N ILE A 17 -13.02 -5.69 19.20
CA ILE A 17 -14.03 -5.79 20.24
C ILE A 17 -15.11 -6.79 19.82
N HIS A 18 -15.51 -7.59 20.81
CA HIS A 18 -16.55 -8.60 20.77
C HIS A 18 -17.90 -8.11 20.22
N MET A 19 -18.49 -8.86 19.29
CA MET A 19 -19.94 -9.07 19.26
C MET A 19 -20.23 -10.55 19.55
N ARG A 20 -21.03 -10.77 20.59
CA ARG A 20 -21.51 -12.07 21.07
C ARG A 20 -22.43 -12.70 20.03
N ASN A 21 -22.27 -14.00 19.79
CA ASN A 21 -23.40 -14.89 19.58
C ASN A 21 -23.08 -16.21 20.29
N ASN A 22 -23.91 -16.52 21.30
CA ASN A 22 -23.88 -17.76 22.06
C ASN A 22 -24.41 -18.89 21.19
N LEU A 23 -23.56 -19.84 20.81
CA LEU A 23 -23.99 -21.22 20.60
C LEU A 23 -22.93 -22.16 21.19
N SER A 24 -23.34 -22.84 22.24
CA SER A 24 -22.60 -23.79 23.07
C SER A 24 -22.48 -25.16 22.41
N ILE A 25 -21.27 -25.66 22.18
CA ILE A 25 -20.96 -27.09 21.89
C ILE A 25 -19.55 -27.38 22.46
N PRO A 26 -19.28 -28.57 23.05
CA PRO A 26 -18.42 -28.71 24.22
C PRO A 26 -16.92 -28.85 23.93
N ALA A 27 -16.14 -28.60 24.99
CA ALA A 27 -14.71 -28.82 25.08
C ALA A 27 -14.35 -30.30 24.90
N ASN A 28 -13.52 -30.60 23.90
CA ASN A 28 -12.52 -31.65 24.04
C ASN A 28 -11.42 -31.52 22.99
N GLN A 29 -10.19 -31.85 23.43
CA GLN A 29 -9.02 -32.20 22.63
C GLN A 29 -8.15 -31.06 22.08
N THR A 30 -7.18 -30.69 22.92
CA THR A 30 -5.78 -30.51 22.56
C THR A 30 -5.37 -31.43 21.40
N THR A 31 -5.10 -30.85 20.24
CA THR A 31 -4.24 -31.45 19.22
C THR A 31 -3.38 -30.35 18.64
N ASP A 32 -2.07 -30.47 18.83
CA ASP A 32 -1.05 -29.79 18.06
C ASP A 32 -1.36 -29.99 16.57
N GLN A 33 -1.92 -28.97 15.92
CA GLN A 33 -2.05 -28.94 14.46
C GLN A 33 -0.69 -28.64 13.85
N THR A 34 0.22 -29.61 13.96
CA THR A 34 1.25 -29.81 12.94
C THR A 34 0.48 -30.24 11.69
N THR A 35 -0.04 -29.27 10.96
CA THR A 35 -0.74 -29.49 9.70
C THR A 35 0.32 -30.00 8.73
N THR A 36 0.42 -31.33 8.58
CA THR A 36 1.09 -31.98 7.45
C THR A 36 0.31 -31.59 6.19
N ARG A 37 0.58 -30.38 5.69
CA ARG A 37 0.08 -29.90 4.40
C ARG A 37 0.67 -30.81 3.34
N THR A 38 -0.20 -31.56 2.66
CA THR A 38 0.12 -32.28 1.43
C THR A 38 0.73 -31.30 0.43
N GLU A 39 2.05 -31.35 0.28
CA GLU A 39 2.76 -30.61 -0.76
C GLU A 39 2.28 -31.13 -2.11
N ALA A 40 1.65 -30.27 -2.91
CA ALA A 40 1.32 -30.61 -4.28
C ALA A 40 2.61 -30.88 -5.04
N THR A 41 2.67 -31.98 -5.79
CA THR A 41 3.83 -32.37 -6.59
C THR A 41 3.52 -32.19 -8.06
N CYS A 42 4.53 -31.83 -8.85
CA CYS A 42 4.37 -31.65 -10.28
C CYS A 42 4.01 -32.99 -10.92
N ALA A 43 2.91 -33.04 -11.68
CA ALA A 43 2.51 -34.24 -12.42
C ALA A 43 3.57 -34.72 -13.43
N PHE A 44 4.47 -33.83 -13.87
CA PHE A 44 5.49 -34.15 -14.88
C PHE A 44 6.83 -34.59 -14.29
N CYS A 45 7.28 -34.01 -13.17
CA CYS A 45 8.62 -34.28 -12.62
C CYS A 45 8.60 -34.75 -11.16
N GLY A 46 7.44 -34.83 -10.51
CA GLY A 46 7.30 -35.24 -9.11
C GLY A 46 7.88 -34.26 -8.09
N ALA A 47 8.50 -33.16 -8.52
CA ALA A 47 9.05 -32.16 -7.62
C ALA A 47 7.92 -31.42 -6.87
N PRO A 48 8.12 -31.03 -5.61
CA PRO A 48 7.14 -30.22 -4.89
C PRO A 48 6.95 -28.88 -5.63
N VAL A 49 5.68 -28.54 -5.89
CA VAL A 49 5.28 -27.32 -6.60
C VAL A 49 4.33 -26.51 -5.74
N ARG A 50 4.57 -25.19 -5.73
CA ARG A 50 3.78 -24.21 -4.96
C ARG A 50 3.21 -23.11 -5.84
N THR A 51 3.49 -23.18 -7.14
CA THR A 51 3.21 -22.18 -8.16
C THR A 51 2.58 -22.84 -9.39
N GLU A 52 1.92 -22.02 -10.22
CA GLU A 52 1.26 -22.42 -11.47
C GLU A 52 2.21 -23.06 -12.50
N LEU A 53 3.51 -22.74 -12.40
CA LEU A 53 4.58 -23.31 -13.20
C LEU A 53 5.54 -24.05 -12.29
N CYS A 54 5.96 -25.26 -12.68
CA CYS A 54 6.97 -25.97 -11.92
C CYS A 54 8.34 -25.31 -12.10
N PRO A 55 9.04 -24.91 -11.04
CA PRO A 55 10.36 -24.26 -11.15
C PRO A 55 11.46 -25.21 -11.67
N TYR A 56 11.21 -26.53 -11.64
CA TYR A 56 12.19 -27.54 -12.06
C TYR A 56 12.02 -27.96 -13.52
N CYS A 57 10.79 -28.09 -14.00
CA CYS A 57 10.52 -28.58 -15.36
C CYS A 57 9.82 -27.56 -16.28
N GLY A 58 9.39 -26.40 -15.75
CA GLY A 58 8.75 -25.35 -16.53
C GLY A 58 7.34 -25.67 -17.04
N ASN A 59 6.80 -26.85 -16.72
CA ASN A 59 5.44 -27.24 -17.14
C ASN A 59 4.38 -26.66 -16.20
N PRO A 60 3.19 -26.32 -16.75
CA PRO A 60 2.06 -25.85 -15.96
C PRO A 60 1.57 -26.97 -15.03
N THR A 61 1.35 -26.62 -13.77
CA THR A 61 1.00 -27.55 -12.69
C THR A 61 -0.51 -27.63 -12.45
N GLY A 62 -1.29 -26.75 -13.08
CA GLY A 62 -2.75 -26.66 -12.91
C GLY A 62 -3.19 -26.10 -11.54
N LEU A 63 -2.24 -25.61 -10.73
CA LEU A 63 -2.55 -24.92 -9.47
C LEU A 63 -3.12 -23.53 -9.75
N ASN A 64 -4.27 -23.25 -9.14
CA ASN A 64 -4.95 -21.97 -9.26
C ASN A 64 -4.21 -20.90 -8.43
N THR A 65 -3.89 -19.75 -9.03
CA THR A 65 -3.15 -18.65 -8.39
C THR A 65 -3.82 -18.10 -7.12
N ALA A 66 -5.14 -18.27 -7.01
CA ALA A 66 -5.92 -17.88 -5.83
C ALA A 66 -5.62 -18.75 -4.59
N ASP A 67 -5.29 -20.03 -4.79
CA ASP A 67 -4.99 -20.99 -3.72
C ASP A 67 -3.49 -21.28 -3.58
N ALA A 68 -2.66 -20.75 -4.50
CA ALA A 68 -1.22 -20.87 -4.44
C ALA A 68 -0.68 -20.13 -3.20
N VAL A 69 -0.20 -20.90 -2.23
CA VAL A 69 0.48 -20.38 -1.04
C VAL A 69 1.73 -19.64 -1.51
N LEU A 70 1.69 -18.31 -1.48
CA LEU A 70 2.83 -17.45 -1.82
C LEU A 70 4.07 -17.91 -1.04
N ASP A 71 5.18 -18.07 -1.76
CA ASP A 71 6.45 -18.59 -1.20
C ASP A 71 7.03 -17.70 -0.08
N TYR A 72 6.56 -16.44 0.02
CA TYR A 72 7.02 -15.50 1.02
C TYR A 72 5.84 -14.74 1.65
N PRO A 73 5.92 -14.41 2.96
CA PRO A 73 4.84 -13.72 3.65
C PRO A 73 4.65 -12.30 3.09
N GLU A 74 3.38 -11.92 2.91
CA GLU A 74 2.98 -10.62 2.39
C GLU A 74 3.16 -9.50 3.42
N LEU A 75 3.65 -8.35 2.97
CA LEU A 75 3.61 -7.09 3.71
C LEU A 75 2.54 -6.18 3.10
N SER A 76 1.52 -5.85 3.87
CA SER A 76 0.49 -4.86 3.51
C SER A 76 1.03 -3.44 3.68
N CYS A 77 2.01 -3.05 2.87
CA CYS A 77 2.54 -1.68 2.89
C CYS A 77 1.72 -0.75 1.98
N LYS A 78 1.35 0.43 2.49
CA LYS A 78 0.71 1.49 1.72
C LYS A 78 1.78 2.35 1.04
N GLU A 79 1.60 2.59 -0.26
CA GLU A 79 2.48 3.52 -0.99
C GLU A 79 2.27 4.94 -0.44
N ALA A 80 3.38 5.61 -0.11
CA ALA A 80 3.41 7.04 0.18
C ALA A 80 3.76 7.80 -1.09
N SER A 81 2.82 7.91 -2.02
CA SER A 81 2.98 8.68 -3.26
C SER A 81 2.22 10.00 -3.22
N LEU A 82 2.87 11.06 -3.69
CA LEU A 82 2.21 12.32 -4.03
C LEU A 82 1.72 12.17 -5.46
N THR A 83 0.41 12.14 -5.64
CA THR A 83 -0.22 12.06 -6.96
C THR A 83 -1.04 13.31 -7.21
N PHE A 84 -1.25 13.64 -8.49
CA PHE A 84 -2.07 14.78 -8.89
C PHE A 84 -3.42 14.81 -8.15
N TRP A 85 -4.13 13.67 -8.14
CA TRP A 85 -5.45 13.53 -7.54
C TRP A 85 -5.47 13.64 -6.01
N ASN A 86 -4.40 13.22 -5.34
CA ASN A 86 -4.35 13.23 -3.86
C ASN A 86 -3.75 14.53 -3.30
N THR A 87 -3.05 15.32 -4.11
CA THR A 87 -2.28 16.48 -3.64
C THR A 87 -2.59 17.75 -4.43
N LEU A 88 -2.38 17.76 -5.75
CA LEU A 88 -2.50 18.97 -6.54
C LEU A 88 -3.97 19.40 -6.74
N PHE A 89 -4.85 18.45 -7.07
CA PHE A 89 -6.26 18.74 -7.26
C PHE A 89 -6.92 19.29 -5.97
N PRO A 90 -6.78 18.65 -4.80
CA PRO A 90 -7.29 19.22 -3.55
C PRO A 90 -6.65 20.57 -3.19
N MET A 91 -5.39 20.81 -3.55
CA MET A 91 -4.70 22.08 -3.27
C MET A 91 -5.30 23.24 -4.08
N ILE A 92 -5.54 23.04 -5.38
CA ILE A 92 -6.21 24.02 -6.23
C ILE A 92 -7.61 24.31 -5.67
N PHE A 93 -8.33 23.26 -5.27
CA PHE A 93 -9.67 23.39 -4.69
C PHE A 93 -9.62 24.16 -3.36
N ALA A 94 -8.71 23.82 -2.45
CA ALA A 94 -8.53 24.54 -1.19
C ALA A 94 -8.21 26.02 -1.41
N ALA A 95 -7.33 26.34 -2.36
CA ALA A 95 -6.97 27.72 -2.69
C ALA A 95 -8.16 28.50 -3.25
N ALA A 96 -8.90 27.94 -4.21
CA ALA A 96 -10.08 28.58 -4.79
C ALA A 96 -11.13 28.87 -3.70
N PHE A 97 -11.47 27.87 -2.89
CA PHE A 97 -12.49 28.02 -1.84
C PHE A 97 -12.01 28.89 -0.66
N ALA A 98 -10.71 28.98 -0.40
CA ALA A 98 -10.16 29.93 0.57
C ALA A 98 -10.33 31.38 0.10
N ILE A 99 -10.15 31.65 -1.20
CA ILE A 99 -10.36 32.99 -1.75
C ILE A 99 -11.82 33.40 -1.62
N PHE A 100 -12.76 32.53 -2.01
CA PHE A 100 -14.19 32.82 -1.89
C PHE A 100 -14.71 32.82 -0.45
N GLY A 101 -14.15 31.98 0.42
CA GLY A 101 -14.63 31.82 1.80
C GLY A 101 -14.02 32.79 2.81
N PHE A 102 -12.78 33.25 2.59
CA PHE A 102 -12.07 34.14 3.51
C PHE A 102 -11.71 35.49 2.90
N MET A 103 -11.10 35.52 1.70
CA MET A 103 -10.56 36.77 1.14
C MET A 103 -11.67 37.73 0.69
N ILE A 104 -12.67 37.24 -0.06
CA ILE A 104 -13.76 38.08 -0.59
C ILE A 104 -14.66 38.64 0.53
N PRO A 105 -15.14 37.83 1.50
CA PRO A 105 -15.94 38.35 2.60
C PRO A 105 -15.20 39.36 3.47
N PHE A 106 -13.89 39.17 3.67
CA PHE A 106 -13.06 40.10 4.42
C PHE A 106 -12.83 41.42 3.66
N ALA A 107 -12.63 41.36 2.35
CA ALA A 107 -12.48 42.57 1.52
C ALA A 107 -13.77 43.39 1.48
N LEU A 108 -14.92 42.73 1.30
CA LEU A 108 -16.23 43.40 1.19
C LEU A 108 -16.86 43.75 2.55
N SER A 109 -16.41 43.13 3.65
CA SER A 109 -16.89 43.52 5.00
C SER A 109 -16.50 44.94 5.38
N ASN A 110 -15.42 45.47 4.80
CA ASN A 110 -15.01 46.86 5.00
C ASN A 110 -15.93 47.86 4.28
N GLU A 111 -16.75 47.41 3.32
CA GLU A 111 -17.68 48.24 2.56
C GLU A 111 -19.13 48.18 3.11
N GLY A 112 -19.33 47.57 4.28
CA GLY A 112 -20.64 47.52 4.95
C GLY A 112 -21.58 46.41 4.48
N PHE A 113 -21.15 45.55 3.55
CA PHE A 113 -21.90 44.35 3.17
C PHE A 113 -21.58 43.18 4.12
N ASN A 114 -22.56 42.74 4.91
CA ASN A 114 -22.41 41.58 5.78
C ASN A 114 -22.62 40.26 5.02
N ILE A 115 -21.60 39.85 4.26
CA ILE A 115 -21.54 38.58 3.54
C ILE A 115 -20.74 37.48 4.28
N GLN A 116 -20.35 37.73 5.54
CA GLN A 116 -19.64 36.76 6.38
C GLN A 116 -20.31 35.37 6.49
N PRO A 117 -21.64 35.24 6.70
CA PRO A 117 -22.27 33.91 6.79
C PRO A 117 -22.15 33.10 5.50
N LEU A 118 -22.14 33.77 4.33
CA LEU A 118 -21.93 33.11 3.05
C LEU A 118 -20.47 32.62 2.92
N GLY A 119 -19.51 33.41 3.41
CA GLY A 119 -18.09 33.05 3.44
C GLY A 119 -17.78 31.75 4.17
N PHE A 120 -18.42 31.52 5.33
CA PHE A 120 -18.21 30.29 6.11
C PHE A 120 -18.60 29.01 5.36
N ILE A 121 -19.62 29.07 4.51
CA ILE A 121 -20.08 27.93 3.70
C ILE A 121 -18.98 27.51 2.71
N PHE A 122 -18.25 28.48 2.13
CA PHE A 122 -17.13 28.22 1.23
C PHE A 122 -15.82 27.92 1.96
N ALA A 123 -15.65 28.43 3.19
CA ALA A 123 -14.46 28.15 4.01
C ALA A 123 -14.37 26.70 4.48
N LEU A 124 -15.51 26.06 4.83
CA LEU A 124 -15.52 24.70 5.35
C LEU A 124 -14.92 23.65 4.39
N PRO A 125 -15.32 23.58 3.10
CA PRO A 125 -14.67 22.69 2.13
C PRO A 125 -13.17 22.94 2.00
N SER A 126 -12.73 24.20 2.04
CA SER A 126 -11.31 24.57 1.95
C SER A 126 -10.50 23.99 3.11
N ILE A 127 -10.99 24.13 4.34
CA ILE A 127 -10.35 23.58 5.55
C ILE A 127 -10.25 22.05 5.47
N ILE A 128 -11.32 21.38 5.02
CA ILE A 128 -11.34 19.92 4.88
C ILE A 128 -10.31 19.47 3.84
N CYS A 129 -10.29 20.09 2.66
CA CYS A 129 -9.30 19.80 1.62
C CYS A 129 -7.87 20.04 2.13
N PHE A 130 -7.63 21.15 2.85
CA PHE A 130 -6.34 21.47 3.43
C PHE A 130 -5.88 20.40 4.44
N ALA A 131 -6.76 19.96 5.33
CA ALA A 131 -6.46 18.90 6.30
C ALA A 131 -6.09 17.56 5.60
N ILE A 132 -6.80 17.20 4.53
CA ILE A 132 -6.52 16.00 3.74
C ILE A 132 -5.14 16.09 3.08
N ILE A 133 -4.81 17.24 2.46
CA ILE A 133 -3.49 17.47 1.84
C ILE A 133 -2.40 17.35 2.89
N LEU A 134 -2.57 17.98 4.05
CA LEU A 134 -1.59 17.97 5.13
C LEU A 134 -1.31 16.53 5.60
N LEU A 135 -2.35 15.69 5.71
CA LEU A 135 -2.17 14.27 6.01
C LEU A 135 -1.35 13.53 4.94
N PHE A 136 -1.61 13.75 3.65
CA PHE A 136 -0.84 13.09 2.57
C PHE A 136 0.60 13.58 2.50
N VAL A 137 0.80 14.89 2.63
CA VAL A 137 2.13 15.52 2.63
C VAL A 137 2.93 15.05 3.85
N TRP A 138 2.32 15.03 5.05
CA TRP A 138 2.96 14.50 6.25
C TRP A 138 3.37 13.03 6.09
N ARG A 139 2.52 12.21 5.48
CA ARG A 139 2.83 10.80 5.18
C ARG A 139 4.01 10.67 4.22
N TYR A 140 4.08 11.50 3.20
CA TYR A 140 5.21 11.53 2.27
C TYR A 140 6.50 11.96 2.98
N PHE A 141 6.47 13.07 3.72
CA PHE A 141 7.64 13.57 4.46
C PHE A 141 8.14 12.58 5.50
N THR A 142 7.24 11.93 6.25
CA THR A 142 7.64 10.95 7.26
C THR A 142 8.40 9.76 6.65
N VAL A 143 7.94 9.23 5.52
CA VAL A 143 8.64 8.15 4.81
C VAL A 143 9.92 8.66 4.13
N SER A 144 9.91 9.86 3.57
CA SER A 144 11.09 10.43 2.89
C SER A 144 12.23 10.72 3.85
N THR A 145 11.93 11.28 5.03
CA THR A 145 12.92 11.74 6.02
C THR A 145 13.32 10.65 7.01
N PHE A 146 12.36 9.87 7.52
CA PHE A 146 12.62 8.84 8.53
C PHE A 146 12.63 7.41 7.97
N GLY A 147 12.36 7.24 6.67
CA GLY A 147 12.36 5.94 6.03
C GLY A 147 13.76 5.37 5.92
N LYS A 148 13.86 4.07 6.19
CA LYS A 148 15.09 3.32 5.95
C LYS A 148 15.19 2.98 4.48
N GLU A 149 16.35 3.23 3.89
CA GLU A 149 16.66 2.82 2.52
C GLU A 149 16.88 1.31 2.47
N ILE A 150 16.12 0.65 1.60
CA ILE A 150 16.24 -0.77 1.29
C ILE A 150 16.18 -0.95 -0.22
N GLU A 151 16.85 -1.98 -0.73
CA GLU A 151 16.77 -2.37 -2.13
C GLU A 151 15.70 -3.44 -2.30
N GLY A 152 14.77 -3.22 -3.22
CA GLY A 152 13.76 -4.20 -3.60
C GLY A 152 13.95 -4.67 -5.03
N THR A 153 13.74 -5.95 -5.29
CA THR A 153 13.81 -6.50 -6.66
C THR A 153 12.40 -6.79 -7.15
N VAL A 154 12.07 -6.33 -8.37
CA VAL A 154 10.79 -6.66 -9.00
C VAL A 154 10.78 -8.15 -9.35
N TYR A 155 9.96 -8.92 -8.65
CA TYR A 155 9.87 -10.37 -8.84
C TYR A 155 8.93 -10.74 -9.99
N GLY A 156 7.86 -9.96 -10.17
CA GLY A 156 6.88 -10.21 -11.21
C GLY A 156 5.58 -9.46 -10.97
N TYR A 157 4.58 -9.79 -11.77
CA TYR A 157 3.22 -9.25 -11.69
C TYR A 157 2.27 -10.40 -11.36
N MET A 158 1.18 -10.13 -10.65
CA MET A 158 0.06 -11.05 -10.60
C MET A 158 -0.68 -10.96 -11.94
N ASP A 159 -0.89 -12.10 -12.58
CA ASP A 159 -1.53 -12.17 -13.90
C ASP A 159 -3.03 -11.86 -13.84
N ASP A 160 -3.63 -11.93 -12.65
CA ASP A 160 -5.00 -11.50 -12.41
C ASP A 160 -5.13 -9.97 -12.47
N THR A 161 -6.02 -9.48 -13.33
CA THR A 161 -6.45 -8.09 -13.31
C THR A 161 -7.36 -7.86 -12.12
N VAL A 162 -6.90 -7.08 -11.14
CA VAL A 162 -7.69 -6.62 -10.00
C VAL A 162 -8.40 -5.33 -10.38
N TYR A 163 -9.72 -5.28 -10.21
CA TYR A 163 -10.48 -4.06 -10.48
C TYR A 163 -10.35 -3.06 -9.34
N TYR A 164 -9.91 -1.85 -9.65
CA TYR A 164 -9.90 -0.70 -8.75
C TYR A 164 -10.85 0.36 -9.32
N ASN A 165 -12.00 0.58 -8.68
CA ASN A 165 -13.02 1.51 -9.16
C ASN A 165 -13.46 1.24 -10.61
N ASN A 166 -13.76 -0.03 -10.94
CA ASN A 166 -14.11 -0.51 -12.29
C ASN A 166 -13.00 -0.35 -13.35
N ILE A 167 -11.77 -0.02 -12.96
CA ILE A 167 -10.62 0.02 -13.86
C ILE A 167 -9.76 -1.22 -13.61
N PRO A 168 -9.39 -1.99 -14.65
CA PRO A 168 -8.48 -3.12 -14.49
C PRO A 168 -7.08 -2.62 -14.09
N GLY A 169 -6.53 -3.22 -13.03
CA GLY A 169 -5.19 -2.97 -12.53
C GLY A 169 -4.43 -4.26 -12.28
N GLN A 170 -3.12 -4.18 -12.11
CA GLN A 170 -2.27 -5.32 -11.76
C GLN A 170 -1.56 -5.10 -10.42
N VAL A 171 -1.05 -6.17 -9.82
CA VAL A 171 -0.24 -6.09 -8.60
C VAL A 171 1.20 -6.47 -8.93
N CYS A 172 2.13 -5.56 -8.70
CA CYS A 172 3.56 -5.79 -8.83
C CYS A 172 4.12 -6.36 -7.52
N LYS A 173 4.79 -7.51 -7.59
CA LYS A 173 5.47 -8.14 -6.45
C LYS A 173 6.90 -7.62 -6.36
N ILE A 174 7.22 -6.94 -5.27
CA ILE A 174 8.57 -6.46 -5.01
C ILE A 174 9.15 -7.25 -3.85
N LEU A 175 10.21 -8.02 -4.11
CA LEU A 175 10.93 -8.79 -3.11
C LEU A 175 11.88 -7.87 -2.33
N VAL A 176 11.73 -7.85 -1.01
CA VAL A 176 12.59 -7.08 -0.11
C VAL A 176 13.19 -7.97 0.97
N ASN A 177 14.45 -7.71 1.32
CA ASN A 177 15.09 -8.39 2.44
C ASN A 177 14.77 -7.67 3.75
N SER A 178 13.99 -8.33 4.61
CA SER A 178 13.70 -7.87 5.96
C SER A 178 14.58 -8.60 6.98
N LYS A 179 14.60 -8.11 8.24
CA LYS A 179 15.28 -8.83 9.35
C LYS A 179 14.71 -10.22 9.61
N HIS A 180 13.47 -10.48 9.20
CA HIS A 180 12.79 -11.76 9.35
C HIS A 180 12.81 -12.59 8.06
N GLY A 181 13.77 -12.31 7.18
CA GLY A 181 13.90 -12.96 5.88
C GLY A 181 13.25 -12.20 4.72
N PRO A 182 13.29 -12.78 3.52
CA PRO A 182 12.67 -12.23 2.30
C PRO A 182 11.15 -12.10 2.46
N ARG A 183 10.59 -10.98 1.99
CA ARG A 183 9.15 -10.67 2.01
C ARG A 183 8.73 -9.97 0.74
N PHE A 184 7.45 -10.10 0.38
CA PHE A 184 6.88 -9.36 -0.75
C PHE A 184 6.15 -8.11 -0.30
N ILE A 185 6.46 -6.99 -0.96
CA ILE A 185 5.60 -5.81 -0.99
C ILE A 185 4.70 -5.94 -2.21
N MET A 186 3.39 -6.02 -1.95
CA MET A 186 2.36 -6.07 -2.99
C MET A 186 2.00 -4.65 -3.43
N TYR A 187 2.60 -4.20 -4.53
CA TYR A 187 2.37 -2.87 -5.06
C TYR A 187 1.21 -2.85 -6.06
N LYS A 188 0.09 -2.24 -5.65
CA LYS A 188 -1.11 -2.11 -6.48
C LYS A 188 -0.90 -1.05 -7.57
N LEU A 189 -0.91 -1.50 -8.82
CA LEU A 189 -0.91 -0.63 -10.00
C LEU A 189 -2.35 -0.35 -10.38
N LYS A 190 -2.68 0.93 -10.55
CA LYS A 190 -4.02 1.38 -10.99
C LYS A 190 -4.25 1.20 -12.50
N ASN A 191 -3.42 0.39 -13.16
CA ASN A 191 -3.43 0.14 -14.59
C ASN A 191 -2.86 -1.27 -14.85
N VAL A 192 -3.20 -1.85 -15.99
CA VAL A 192 -2.65 -3.11 -16.53
C VAL A 192 -1.26 -2.95 -17.13
N HIS A 193 -0.81 -1.71 -17.34
CA HIS A 193 0.55 -1.44 -17.80
C HIS A 193 1.58 -1.89 -16.76
N LYS A 194 2.65 -2.54 -17.23
CA LYS A 194 3.75 -3.07 -16.42
C LYS A 194 4.95 -2.10 -16.45
N PRO A 195 5.01 -1.10 -15.55
CA PRO A 195 6.01 -0.03 -15.63
C PRO A 195 7.44 -0.51 -15.33
N TYR A 196 7.63 -1.60 -14.60
CA TYR A 196 8.96 -2.07 -14.21
C TYR A 196 9.29 -3.39 -14.89
N LYS A 197 10.51 -3.52 -15.42
CA LYS A 197 10.99 -4.81 -15.93
C LYS A 197 11.20 -5.77 -14.75
N VAL A 198 10.90 -7.05 -14.96
CA VAL A 198 11.21 -8.11 -13.98
C VAL A 198 12.72 -8.14 -13.73
N ASN A 199 13.13 -8.45 -12.50
CA ASN A 199 14.50 -8.40 -12.00
C ASN A 199 15.13 -7.00 -11.93
N THR A 200 14.34 -5.93 -12.10
CA THR A 200 14.84 -4.56 -11.85
C THR A 200 14.99 -4.31 -10.35
N LYS A 201 16.13 -3.73 -9.98
CA LYS A 201 16.42 -3.27 -8.62
C LYS A 201 15.88 -1.86 -8.43
N LEU A 202 14.94 -1.71 -7.50
CA LEU A 202 14.29 -0.46 -7.13
C LEU A 202 14.81 0.02 -5.76
N PRO A 203 15.29 1.26 -5.66
CA PRO A 203 15.59 1.87 -4.37
C PRO A 203 14.27 2.22 -3.67
N LEU A 204 14.07 1.69 -2.46
CA LEU A 204 12.87 1.91 -1.66
C LEU A 204 13.22 2.60 -0.35
N LYS A 205 12.34 3.47 0.12
CA LYS A 205 12.31 3.93 1.51
C LYS A 205 11.12 3.32 2.21
N VAL A 206 11.35 2.64 3.32
CA VAL A 206 10.29 2.01 4.11
C VAL A 206 10.25 2.58 5.51
N TYR A 207 9.05 2.94 5.97
CA TYR A 207 8.79 3.41 7.32
C TYR A 207 7.46 2.85 7.82
N LYS A 208 7.50 2.05 8.89
CA LYS A 208 6.33 1.34 9.45
C LYS A 208 5.58 0.55 8.38
N ASP A 209 4.31 0.87 8.16
CA ASP A 209 3.38 0.26 7.20
C ASP A 209 3.43 0.93 5.82
N ARG A 210 4.48 1.71 5.51
CA ARG A 210 4.54 2.55 4.31
C ARG A 210 5.84 2.39 3.56
N PHE A 211 5.75 2.54 2.25
CA PHE A 211 6.92 2.55 1.38
C PHE A 211 6.85 3.65 0.32
N LEU A 212 8.01 4.07 -0.15
CA LEU A 212 8.20 5.04 -1.23
C LEU A 212 9.25 4.47 -2.19
N ILE A 213 8.96 4.47 -3.49
CA ILE A 213 9.95 4.15 -4.53
C ILE A 213 10.71 5.44 -4.84
N VAL A 214 12.02 5.46 -4.59
CA VAL A 214 12.86 6.63 -4.82
C VAL A 214 13.07 6.80 -6.32
N ASN A 215 12.84 8.01 -6.84
CA ASN A 215 12.97 8.31 -8.27
C ASN A 215 12.17 7.38 -9.18
N LYS A 216 10.90 7.13 -8.82
CA LYS A 216 9.97 6.23 -9.52
C LYS A 216 10.08 6.31 -11.06
N HIS A 217 9.99 7.52 -11.62
CA HIS A 217 10.01 7.75 -13.07
C HIS A 217 11.29 7.31 -13.79
N ARG A 218 12.41 7.17 -13.08
CA ARG A 218 13.69 6.70 -13.67
C ARG A 218 13.64 5.22 -14.05
N TYR A 219 12.82 4.44 -13.33
CA TYR A 219 12.76 2.98 -13.48
C TYR A 219 11.54 2.53 -14.28
N GLU A 220 10.66 3.47 -14.64
CA GLU A 220 9.50 3.22 -15.50
C GLU A 220 9.99 3.00 -16.94
N ALA A 221 9.78 1.79 -17.45
CA ALA A 221 9.96 1.45 -18.84
C ALA A 221 8.72 1.93 -19.62
N TRP A 222 8.76 3.19 -20.05
CA TRP A 222 7.79 3.73 -21.00
C TRP A 222 8.07 3.10 -22.37
N ASN A 223 7.34 2.03 -22.70
CA ASN A 223 7.18 1.55 -24.08
C ASN A 223 5.92 2.17 -24.67
#